data_AF-A0A840EQM4-F1
#
_entry.id   AF-A0A840EQM4-F1
#
_cell.length_a   1.000
_cell.length_b   1.000
_cell.length_c   1.000
_cell.angle_alpha   90.00
_cell.angle_beta   90.00
_cell.angle_gamma   90.00
#
_symmetry.space_group_name_H-M   'P 1'
#
loop_
_entity.id
_entity.type
_entity.pdbx_description
1 polymer ?
#
loop_
_entity_poly.entity_id
_entity_poly.type
_entity_poly.pdbx_seq_one_letter_code
_entity_poly.pdbx_strand_id
1 'polypeptide(L)'
;MDSPRSNAQQPSYRPPMAIGQQYPALGYGPDGAPRYAYRQDPPAEQTPDEPVQQYAPPPTPPGDPRRRTLLGAASVVVLVLLLFGAFKLVSGDDDSDRTAVRDDTPVSQNTTDPYLPKAIEPTDEVPGETTRPAPAAVEADLDVEAAPGSAILYIDGDGVKIARTPVDGKWSETIRTSTGLLQLRVIPGPGAPASCTITVDGEAVAHDELPADAGGSLACEARG
;
A
#
# COMPACT_ATOMS: atom_id res chain seq x y z
N MET A 1 -50.40 -29.30 13.91
CA MET A 1 -49.38 -28.26 13.65
C MET A 1 -48.04 -28.96 13.81
N ASP A 2 -47.53 -29.52 12.71
CA ASP A 2 -46.25 -30.23 12.64
C ASP A 2 -45.18 -29.25 12.16
N SER A 3 -44.18 -28.97 13.00
CA SER A 3 -42.98 -28.24 12.58
C SER A 3 -41.96 -29.22 12.01
N PRO A 4 -41.45 -29.04 10.78
CA PRO A 4 -40.36 -29.85 10.28
C PRO A 4 -39.06 -29.50 11.02
N ARG A 5 -38.40 -30.52 11.61
CA ARG A 5 -37.03 -30.39 12.12
C ARG A 5 -36.09 -30.20 10.93
N SER A 6 -35.56 -29.01 10.77
CA SER A 6 -34.43 -28.75 9.88
C SER A 6 -33.23 -29.57 10.36
N ASN A 7 -32.81 -30.54 9.55
CA ASN A 7 -31.51 -31.19 9.68
C ASN A 7 -30.43 -30.13 9.40
N ALA A 8 -29.99 -29.42 10.45
CA ALA A 8 -28.81 -28.58 10.37
C ALA A 8 -27.61 -29.52 10.16
N GLN A 9 -27.18 -29.63 8.90
CA GLN A 9 -25.95 -30.30 8.51
C GLN A 9 -24.81 -29.57 9.24
N GLN A 10 -24.29 -30.20 10.31
CA GLN A 10 -23.16 -29.63 11.04
C GLN A 10 -22.00 -29.46 10.05
N PRO A 11 -21.31 -28.30 10.04
CA PRO A 11 -20.11 -28.16 9.24
C PRO A 11 -19.14 -29.27 9.65
N SER A 12 -18.63 -30.01 8.67
CA SER A 12 -17.67 -31.10 8.92
C SER A 12 -16.37 -30.51 9.45
N TYR A 13 -16.31 -30.30 10.76
CA TYR A 13 -15.08 -29.88 11.42
C TYR A 13 -14.11 -31.05 11.32
N ARG A 14 -12.97 -30.83 10.66
CA ARG A 14 -11.93 -31.85 10.54
C ARG A 14 -11.29 -32.03 11.92
N PRO A 15 -11.09 -33.26 12.41
CA PRO A 15 -10.42 -33.47 13.69
C PRO A 15 -9.04 -32.80 13.70
N PRO A 16 -8.57 -32.30 14.86
CA PRO A 16 -7.24 -31.72 14.96
C PRO A 16 -6.19 -32.75 14.50
N MET A 17 -5.23 -32.29 13.70
CA MET A 17 -4.18 -33.16 13.20
C MET A 17 -3.23 -33.57 14.32
N ALA A 18 -2.68 -34.78 14.22
CA ALA A 18 -1.67 -35.26 15.15
C ALA A 18 -0.40 -34.39 15.11
N ILE A 19 0.33 -34.35 16.23
CA ILE A 19 1.59 -33.63 16.38
C ILE A 19 2.56 -34.02 15.25
N GLY A 20 3.08 -33.02 14.53
CA GLY A 20 4.02 -33.20 13.41
C GLY A 20 3.40 -33.20 12.01
N GLN A 21 2.07 -33.18 11.89
CA GLN A 21 1.39 -33.05 10.60
C GLN A 21 1.16 -31.58 10.25
N GLN A 22 1.54 -31.18 9.04
CA GLN A 22 1.29 -29.84 8.50
C GLN A 22 0.03 -29.85 7.64
N TYR A 23 -0.74 -28.76 7.67
CA TYR A 23 -1.90 -28.63 6.78
C TYR A 23 -1.40 -28.54 5.34
N PRO A 24 -2.07 -29.18 4.37
CA PRO A 24 -1.78 -28.92 2.97
C PRO A 24 -1.86 -27.42 2.70
N ALA A 25 -0.90 -26.90 1.94
CA ALA A 25 -0.88 -25.49 1.57
C ALA A 25 -2.24 -25.10 0.95
N LEU A 26 -2.75 -23.93 1.34
CA LEU A 26 -4.01 -23.41 0.80
C LEU A 26 -3.92 -23.37 -0.73
N GLY A 27 -4.93 -23.90 -1.41
CA GLY A 27 -4.92 -24.04 -2.86
C GLY A 27 -4.41 -25.40 -3.38
N TYR A 28 -4.01 -26.33 -2.51
CA TYR A 28 -3.64 -27.70 -2.88
C TYR A 28 -4.60 -28.75 -2.29
N GLY A 29 -4.81 -29.84 -3.02
CA GLY A 29 -5.58 -31.00 -2.59
C GLY A 29 -4.85 -31.85 -1.54
N PRO A 30 -5.53 -32.84 -0.94
CA PRO A 30 -4.91 -33.78 0.01
C PRO A 30 -3.83 -34.66 -0.62
N ASP A 31 -3.80 -34.73 -1.95
CA ASP A 31 -2.81 -35.39 -2.82
C ASP A 31 -1.68 -34.45 -3.28
N GLY A 32 -1.72 -33.18 -2.87
CA GLY A 32 -0.75 -32.17 -3.28
C GLY A 32 -0.99 -31.58 -4.67
N ALA A 33 -2.12 -31.86 -5.32
CA ALA A 33 -2.45 -31.27 -6.62
C ALA A 33 -3.01 -29.84 -6.48
N PRO A 34 -2.63 -28.88 -7.34
CA PRO A 34 -3.18 -27.53 -7.28
C PRO A 34 -4.68 -27.56 -7.64
N ARG A 35 -5.51 -26.91 -6.81
CA ARG A 35 -6.96 -26.78 -7.01
C ARG A 35 -7.34 -25.70 -8.01
N TYR A 36 -6.43 -24.78 -8.29
CA TYR A 36 -6.64 -23.65 -9.19
C TYR A 36 -5.50 -23.63 -10.21
N ALA A 37 -5.84 -23.65 -11.49
CA ALA A 37 -4.90 -23.46 -12.58
C ALA A 37 -5.24 -22.16 -13.29
N TYR A 38 -4.23 -21.34 -13.59
CA TYR A 38 -4.42 -20.14 -14.39
C TYR A 38 -4.59 -20.56 -15.86
N ARG A 39 -5.74 -20.23 -16.46
CA ARG A 39 -5.95 -20.36 -17.90
C ARG A 39 -5.60 -19.02 -18.53
N GLN A 40 -4.53 -18.96 -19.33
CA GLN A 40 -4.30 -17.82 -20.20
C GLN A 40 -5.36 -17.83 -21.31
N ASP A 41 -6.18 -16.79 -21.37
CA ASP A 41 -7.00 -16.55 -22.56
C ASP A 41 -6.07 -16.21 -23.73
N PRO A 42 -6.35 -16.72 -24.95
CA PRO A 42 -5.57 -16.37 -26.12
C PRO A 42 -5.71 -14.88 -26.43
N PRO A 43 -4.65 -14.21 -26.93
CA PRO A 43 -4.72 -12.80 -27.28
C PRO A 43 -5.77 -12.58 -28.38
N ALA A 44 -6.58 -11.53 -28.21
CA ALA A 44 -7.57 -11.12 -29.20
C ALA A 44 -6.89 -10.83 -30.55
N GLU A 45 -7.42 -11.43 -31.63
CA GLU A 45 -6.98 -11.16 -33.00
C GLU A 45 -7.13 -9.66 -33.32
N GLN A 46 -6.05 -9.06 -33.83
CA GLN A 46 -6.05 -7.69 -34.33
C GLN A 46 -6.89 -7.62 -35.60
N THR A 47 -7.99 -6.87 -35.56
CA THR A 47 -8.72 -6.45 -36.76
C THR A 47 -7.80 -5.62 -37.67
N PRO A 48 -7.79 -5.85 -39.00
CA PRO A 48 -7.01 -5.04 -39.94
C PRO A 48 -7.43 -3.56 -39.93
N ASP A 49 -6.45 -2.66 -39.94
CA ASP A 49 -6.62 -1.21 -40.05
C ASP A 49 -7.45 -0.84 -41.29
N GLU A 50 -8.56 -0.14 -41.06
CA GLU A 50 -9.37 0.48 -42.11
C GLU A 50 -8.71 1.80 -42.54
N PRO A 51 -8.57 2.10 -43.85
CA PRO A 51 -7.89 3.31 -44.30
C PRO A 51 -8.73 4.55 -43.97
N VAL A 52 -8.20 5.40 -43.10
CA VAL A 52 -8.78 6.69 -42.71
C VAL A 52 -8.88 7.61 -43.93
N GLN A 53 -10.09 7.93 -44.38
CA GLN A 53 -10.30 9.03 -45.33
C GLN A 53 -10.01 10.37 -44.64
N GLN A 54 -8.96 11.05 -45.08
CA GLN A 54 -8.66 12.43 -44.70
C GLN A 54 -9.65 13.38 -45.38
N TYR A 55 -10.68 13.81 -44.65
CA TYR A 55 -11.45 15.00 -45.00
C TYR A 55 -10.62 16.24 -44.67
N ALA A 56 -10.33 17.06 -45.68
CA ALA A 56 -9.72 18.36 -45.47
C ALA A 56 -10.66 19.24 -44.60
N PRO A 57 -10.17 19.90 -43.54
CA PRO A 57 -11.01 20.77 -42.73
C PRO A 57 -11.44 22.01 -43.54
N PRO A 58 -12.69 22.50 -43.37
CA PRO A 58 -13.15 23.71 -44.02
C PRO A 58 -12.37 24.95 -43.54
N PRO A 59 -12.24 26.00 -44.38
CA PRO A 59 -11.49 27.20 -44.01
C PRO A 59 -12.15 27.92 -42.83
N THR A 60 -11.38 28.13 -41.78
CA THR A 60 -11.78 28.87 -40.58
C THR A 60 -12.00 30.35 -40.93
N PRO A 61 -13.15 30.96 -40.61
CA PRO A 61 -13.32 32.40 -40.77
C PRO A 61 -12.37 33.16 -39.84
N PRO A 62 -11.93 34.39 -40.20
CA PRO A 62 -11.03 35.19 -39.36
C PRO A 62 -11.75 35.56 -38.05
N GLY A 63 -11.41 34.82 -37.00
CA GLY A 63 -11.93 35.02 -35.66
C GLY A 63 -11.07 36.01 -34.89
N ASP A 64 -11.70 37.08 -34.42
CA ASP A 64 -11.11 38.15 -33.63
C ASP A 64 -10.37 37.57 -32.38
N PRO A 65 -9.04 37.76 -32.25
CA PRO A 65 -8.22 37.05 -31.26
C PRO A 65 -8.63 37.36 -29.82
N ARG A 66 -9.20 38.55 -29.58
CA ARG A 66 -9.69 38.99 -28.27
C ARG A 66 -10.93 38.25 -27.82
N ARG A 67 -11.79 37.80 -28.74
CA ARG A 67 -12.98 36.98 -28.39
C ARG A 67 -12.59 35.54 -28.07
N ARG A 68 -11.56 34.98 -28.74
CA ARG A 68 -11.06 33.63 -28.46
C ARG A 68 -10.36 33.52 -27.11
N THR A 69 -9.55 34.50 -26.73
CA THR A 69 -8.90 34.50 -25.40
C THR A 69 -9.91 34.67 -24.27
N LEU A 70 -10.96 35.48 -24.47
CA LEU A 70 -12.00 35.70 -23.45
C LEU A 70 -12.92 34.47 -23.29
N LEU A 71 -13.31 33.80 -24.39
CA LEU A 71 -14.04 32.52 -24.32
C LEU A 71 -13.17 31.39 -23.76
N GLY A 72 -11.89 31.34 -24.11
CA GLY A 72 -10.94 30.37 -23.55
C GLY A 72 -10.78 30.53 -22.04
N ALA A 73 -10.55 31.76 -21.58
CA ALA A 73 -10.42 32.06 -20.15
C ALA A 73 -11.71 31.75 -19.37
N ALA A 74 -12.88 32.08 -19.92
CA ALA A 74 -14.16 31.75 -19.29
C ALA A 74 -14.35 30.23 -19.13
N SER A 75 -13.96 29.42 -20.13
CA SER A 75 -14.05 27.96 -20.04
C SER A 75 -13.15 27.36 -18.96
N VAL A 76 -11.93 27.90 -18.80
CA VAL A 76 -10.98 27.46 -17.77
C VAL A 76 -11.50 27.81 -16.37
N VAL A 77 -12.06 29.01 -16.18
CA VAL A 77 -12.63 29.42 -14.88
C VAL A 77 -13.82 28.55 -14.50
N VAL A 78 -14.72 28.23 -15.44
CA VAL A 78 -15.85 27.33 -15.19
C VAL A 78 -15.37 25.91 -14.87
N LEU A 79 -14.36 25.39 -15.57
CA LEU A 79 -13.78 24.08 -15.30
C LEU A 79 -13.13 24.01 -13.91
N VAL A 80 -12.38 25.04 -13.52
CA VAL A 80 -11.77 25.15 -12.18
C VAL A 80 -12.86 25.22 -11.10
N LEU A 81 -13.93 25.99 -11.31
CA LEU A 81 -15.05 26.06 -10.36
C LEU A 81 -15.80 24.72 -10.24
N LEU A 82 -15.98 23.97 -11.33
CA LEU A 82 -16.57 22.64 -11.29
C LEU A 82 -15.67 21.63 -10.55
N LEU A 83 -14.35 21.70 -10.75
CA LEU A 83 -13.39 20.85 -10.03
C LEU A 83 -13.37 21.18 -8.54
N PHE A 84 -13.32 22.45 -8.15
CA PHE A 84 -13.38 22.86 -6.74
C PHE A 84 -14.75 22.55 -6.09
N GLY A 85 -15.86 22.71 -6.83
CA GLY A 85 -17.20 22.35 -6.36
C GLY A 85 -17.37 20.84 -6.16
N ALA A 86 -16.92 20.04 -7.11
CA ALA A 86 -16.92 18.58 -7.00
C ALA A 86 -15.98 18.09 -5.89
N PHE A 87 -14.81 18.71 -5.74
CA PHE A 87 -13.87 18.37 -4.68
C PHE A 87 -14.41 18.74 -3.29
N LYS A 88 -15.18 19.82 -3.15
CA LYS A 88 -15.85 20.19 -1.90
C LYS A 88 -17.07 19.32 -1.56
N LEU A 89 -17.74 18.74 -2.55
CA LEU A 89 -18.81 17.75 -2.33
C LEU A 89 -18.27 16.35 -1.98
N VAL A 90 -17.06 16.00 -2.46
CA VAL A 90 -16.38 14.73 -2.09
C VAL A 90 -15.56 14.87 -0.80
N SER A 91 -15.19 16.08 -0.40
CA SER A 91 -14.45 16.37 0.85
C SER A 91 -15.36 16.96 1.94
N GLY A 92 -16.67 16.79 1.82
CA GLY A 92 -17.66 17.28 2.78
C GLY A 92 -17.88 16.29 3.92
N ASP A 93 -17.17 16.54 5.02
CA ASP A 93 -17.69 16.42 6.39
C ASP A 93 -18.34 15.08 6.77
N ASP A 94 -17.55 13.99 6.72
CA ASP A 94 -17.88 12.79 7.50
C ASP A 94 -17.19 12.90 8.86
N ASP A 95 -17.94 13.56 9.75
CA ASP A 95 -17.83 13.56 11.19
C ASP A 95 -17.57 12.12 11.69
N SER A 96 -16.30 11.75 11.79
CA SER A 96 -15.84 10.45 12.26
C SER A 96 -14.98 10.60 13.50
N ASP A 97 -15.52 11.37 14.45
CA ASP A 97 -15.35 11.14 15.90
C ASP A 97 -16.06 9.85 16.37
N ARG A 98 -16.24 8.87 15.46
CA ARG A 98 -16.36 7.48 15.84
C ARG A 98 -14.96 6.95 16.03
N THR A 99 -14.40 7.25 17.20
CA THR A 99 -13.58 6.25 17.87
C THR A 99 -14.33 4.93 17.74
N ALA A 100 -13.79 4.01 16.93
CA ALA A 100 -14.16 2.62 17.05
C ALA A 100 -13.71 2.24 18.46
N VAL A 101 -14.63 2.40 19.43
CA VAL A 101 -14.52 1.75 20.72
C VAL A 101 -14.49 0.28 20.35
N ARG A 102 -13.28 -0.24 20.31
CA ARG A 102 -13.02 -1.66 20.22
C ARG A 102 -13.58 -2.19 21.53
N ASP A 103 -14.81 -2.68 21.48
CA ASP A 103 -15.40 -3.45 22.57
C ASP A 103 -14.74 -4.83 22.58
N ASP A 104 -13.41 -4.84 22.66
CA ASP A 104 -12.59 -6.02 22.93
C ASP A 104 -12.55 -6.17 24.45
N THR A 105 -13.72 -6.34 25.06
CA THR A 105 -13.74 -7.12 26.29
C THR A 105 -13.55 -8.56 25.83
N PRO A 106 -12.41 -9.23 26.07
CA PRO A 106 -12.27 -10.62 25.68
C PRO A 106 -13.45 -11.38 26.30
N VAL A 107 -14.16 -12.16 25.49
CA VAL A 107 -15.22 -13.04 26.02
C VAL A 107 -14.55 -13.89 27.08
N SER A 108 -14.83 -13.58 28.35
CA SER A 108 -14.30 -14.32 29.48
C SER A 108 -14.66 -15.78 29.26
N GLN A 109 -13.65 -16.64 29.16
CA GLN A 109 -13.91 -18.08 29.08
C GLN A 109 -14.83 -18.48 30.23
N ASN A 110 -15.79 -19.35 29.94
CA ASN A 110 -16.72 -19.85 30.93
C ASN A 110 -15.94 -20.63 32.00
N THR A 111 -15.69 -20.01 33.15
CA THR A 111 -14.95 -20.58 34.29
C THR A 111 -15.74 -21.66 35.03
N THR A 112 -16.94 -21.99 34.57
CA THR A 112 -17.84 -22.99 35.19
C THR A 112 -17.61 -24.41 34.67
N ASP A 113 -16.61 -24.65 33.81
CA ASP A 113 -16.24 -26.01 33.39
C ASP A 113 -15.63 -26.78 34.58
N PRO A 114 -16.24 -27.91 35.02
CA PRO A 114 -15.75 -28.70 36.15
C PRO A 114 -14.41 -29.39 35.90
N TYR A 115 -13.93 -29.42 34.65
CA TYR A 115 -12.62 -29.96 34.28
C TYR A 115 -11.54 -28.88 34.12
N LEU A 116 -11.90 -27.60 34.19
CA LEU A 116 -10.91 -26.53 34.25
C LEU A 116 -10.36 -26.40 35.68
N PRO A 117 -9.04 -26.23 35.85
CA PRO A 117 -8.47 -25.91 37.15
C PRO A 117 -9.09 -24.60 37.66
N LYS A 118 -9.56 -24.60 38.91
CA LYS A 118 -10.10 -23.41 39.57
C LYS A 118 -8.99 -22.38 39.69
N ALA A 119 -9.06 -21.32 38.89
CA ALA A 119 -8.20 -20.15 38.90
C ALA A 119 -6.69 -20.48 38.89
N ILE A 120 -6.06 -20.34 37.73
CA ILE A 120 -4.61 -20.12 37.68
C ILE A 120 -4.42 -18.72 38.28
N GLU A 121 -3.94 -18.63 39.53
CA GLU A 121 -3.53 -17.36 40.11
C GLU A 121 -2.47 -16.75 39.19
N PRO A 122 -2.67 -15.54 38.65
CA PRO A 122 -1.64 -14.87 37.87
C PRO A 122 -0.48 -14.57 38.84
N THR A 123 0.58 -15.36 38.78
CA THR A 123 1.88 -14.91 39.28
C THR A 123 2.40 -13.86 38.29
N ASP A 124 2.84 -12.71 38.79
CA ASP A 124 3.46 -11.63 38.01
C ASP A 124 4.76 -12.06 37.29
N GLU A 125 5.21 -13.28 37.50
CA GLU A 125 6.38 -13.85 36.87
C GLU A 125 5.96 -14.96 35.90
N VAL A 126 6.12 -14.70 34.60
CA VAL A 126 6.07 -15.72 33.56
C VAL A 126 7.45 -16.40 33.51
N PRO A 127 7.56 -17.71 33.82
CA PRO A 127 8.84 -18.41 33.73
C PRO A 127 9.35 -18.40 32.29
N GLY A 128 10.45 -17.68 32.04
CA GLY A 128 11.04 -17.53 30.72
C GLY A 128 10.87 -16.15 30.07
N GLU A 129 10.27 -15.18 30.77
CA GLU A 129 10.28 -13.78 30.34
C GLU A 129 11.71 -13.22 30.45
N THR A 130 12.51 -13.46 29.42
CA THR A 130 13.69 -12.65 29.18
C THR A 130 13.20 -11.24 29.00
N THR A 131 13.52 -10.36 29.96
CA THR A 131 13.46 -8.90 29.82
C THR A 131 14.42 -8.51 28.70
N ARG A 132 14.05 -8.81 27.46
CA ARG A 132 14.79 -8.35 26.28
C ARG A 132 14.43 -6.88 26.17
N PRO A 133 15.40 -5.97 26.26
CA PRO A 133 15.14 -4.56 25.99
C PRO A 133 14.43 -4.47 24.64
N ALA A 134 13.38 -3.66 24.57
CA ALA A 134 12.80 -3.31 23.27
C ALA A 134 13.93 -2.79 22.37
N PRO A 135 14.01 -3.20 21.10
CA PRO A 135 15.03 -2.71 20.19
C PRO A 135 15.02 -1.17 20.21
N ALA A 136 16.20 -0.58 20.35
CA ALA A 136 16.34 0.86 20.38
C ALA A 136 15.88 1.41 19.03
N ALA A 137 15.03 2.44 19.06
CA ALA A 137 14.61 3.10 17.83
C ALA A 137 15.82 3.77 17.17
N VAL A 138 16.04 3.49 15.89
CA VAL A 138 17.08 4.09 15.05
C VAL A 138 16.47 5.31 14.35
N GLU A 139 17.16 6.43 14.43
CA GLU A 139 16.84 7.65 13.70
C GLU A 139 17.76 7.73 12.47
N ALA A 140 17.20 8.04 11.31
CA ALA A 140 17.96 8.12 10.07
C ALA A 140 17.48 9.27 9.20
N ASP A 141 18.41 9.94 8.55
CA ASP A 141 18.12 10.93 7.52
C ASP A 141 18.17 10.26 6.14
N LEU A 142 17.11 10.48 5.37
CA LEU A 142 16.97 10.01 4.01
C LEU A 142 17.15 11.19 3.07
N ASP A 143 18.03 11.06 2.10
CA ASP A 143 18.23 12.06 1.05
C ASP A 143 18.04 11.43 -0.32
N VAL A 144 17.31 12.11 -1.20
CA VAL A 144 17.04 11.68 -2.58
C VAL A 144 17.24 12.86 -3.53
N GLU A 145 18.02 12.64 -4.57
CA GLU A 145 18.04 13.52 -5.74
C GLU A 145 17.46 12.78 -6.96
N ALA A 146 16.43 13.32 -7.58
CA ALA A 146 15.78 12.71 -8.74
C ALA A 146 15.03 13.76 -9.56
N ALA A 147 14.55 13.39 -10.76
CA ALA A 147 13.70 14.29 -11.54
C ALA A 147 12.44 14.71 -10.76
N PRO A 148 11.93 15.95 -10.95
CA PRO A 148 10.73 16.42 -10.28
C PRO A 148 9.53 15.47 -10.47
N GLY A 149 8.81 15.20 -9.39
CA GLY A 149 7.64 14.32 -9.39
C GLY A 149 7.95 12.81 -9.40
N SER A 150 9.23 12.42 -9.33
CA SER A 150 9.62 11.01 -9.11
C SER A 150 9.00 10.48 -7.82
N ALA A 151 8.64 9.20 -7.79
CA ALA A 151 8.01 8.59 -6.62
C ALA A 151 9.06 8.03 -5.67
N ILE A 152 8.86 8.26 -4.37
CA ILE A 152 9.76 7.82 -3.30
C ILE A 152 8.94 6.95 -2.35
N LEU A 153 9.41 5.74 -2.08
CA LEU A 153 8.81 4.80 -1.12
C LEU A 153 9.82 4.56 0.00
N TYR A 154 9.40 4.70 1.25
CA TYR A 154 10.28 4.50 2.40
C TYR A 154 9.53 3.94 3.60
N ILE A 155 10.25 3.34 4.53
CA ILE A 155 9.69 2.85 5.79
C ILE A 155 9.88 3.91 6.87
N ASP A 156 8.82 4.27 7.58
CA ASP A 156 8.87 5.13 8.77
C ASP A 156 7.95 4.59 9.86
N GLY A 157 8.47 4.43 11.07
CA GLY A 157 7.86 3.62 12.11
C GLY A 157 7.64 2.18 11.64
N ASP A 158 6.38 1.74 11.68
CA ASP A 158 5.96 0.40 11.26
C ASP A 158 5.25 0.40 9.89
N GLY A 159 5.29 1.52 9.15
CA GLY A 159 4.53 1.72 7.92
C GLY A 159 5.39 2.08 6.71
N VAL A 160 4.85 1.79 5.52
CA VAL A 160 5.40 2.27 4.25
C VAL A 160 4.77 3.61 3.91
N LYS A 161 5.59 4.62 3.64
CA LYS A 161 5.19 5.95 3.19
C LYS A 161 5.55 6.16 1.73
N ILE A 162 4.80 7.06 1.09
CA ILE A 162 5.03 7.46 -0.30
C ILE A 162 5.16 8.99 -0.34
N ALA A 163 6.24 9.49 -0.91
CA ALA A 163 6.48 10.89 -1.19
C ALA A 163 6.77 11.10 -2.67
N ARG A 164 6.91 12.37 -3.07
CA ARG A 164 7.35 12.75 -4.41
C ARG A 164 8.45 13.80 -4.33
N THR A 165 9.40 13.71 -5.23
CA THR A 165 10.46 14.70 -5.33
C THR A 165 9.87 16.06 -5.73
N PRO A 166 10.21 17.16 -5.01
CA PRO A 166 9.76 18.51 -5.33
C PRO A 166 10.35 19.04 -6.65
N VAL A 167 10.00 20.29 -7.00
CA VAL A 167 10.32 20.92 -8.29
C VAL A 167 11.83 21.13 -8.48
N ASP A 168 12.58 21.30 -7.41
CA ASP A 168 14.03 21.43 -7.36
C ASP A 168 14.77 20.08 -7.38
N GLY A 169 14.04 18.95 -7.38
CA GLY A 169 14.62 17.63 -7.57
C GLY A 169 15.29 17.04 -6.32
N LYS A 170 15.17 17.68 -5.16
CA LYS A 170 15.80 17.26 -3.90
C LYS A 170 14.77 17.00 -2.82
N TRP A 171 14.78 15.81 -2.24
CA TRP A 171 13.87 15.44 -1.16
C TRP A 171 14.68 14.90 0.01
N SER A 172 14.33 15.33 1.22
CA SER A 172 14.94 14.84 2.45
C SER A 172 13.86 14.60 3.51
N GLU A 173 14.05 13.57 4.35
CA GLU A 173 13.16 13.24 5.45
C GLU A 173 13.93 12.54 6.57
N THR A 174 13.66 12.93 7.82
CA THR A 174 14.18 12.23 9.00
C THR A 174 13.13 11.23 9.46
N ILE A 175 13.50 9.96 9.54
CA ILE A 175 12.62 8.85 9.92
C ILE A 175 13.07 8.20 11.22
N ARG A 176 12.15 7.46 11.85
CA ARG A 176 12.47 6.69 13.06
C ARG A 176 11.90 5.29 12.97
N THR A 177 12.75 4.26 13.06
CA THR A 177 12.34 2.85 12.95
C THR A 177 12.67 2.07 14.21
N SER A 178 11.73 1.25 14.69
CA SER A 178 11.92 0.34 15.84
C SER A 178 12.54 -1.00 15.43
N THR A 179 12.51 -1.32 14.13
CA THR A 179 12.93 -2.63 13.59
C THR A 179 14.40 -2.66 13.19
N GLY A 180 15.07 -1.50 13.12
CA GLY A 180 16.40 -1.35 12.56
C GLY A 180 16.47 -1.52 11.04
N LEU A 181 15.35 -1.78 10.35
CA LEU A 181 15.30 -1.85 8.89
C LEU A 181 15.13 -0.44 8.31
N LEU A 182 16.09 -0.02 7.50
CA LEU A 182 16.06 1.23 6.74
C LEU A 182 15.96 0.86 5.26
N GLN A 183 14.85 1.23 4.62
CA GLN A 183 14.62 0.95 3.20
C GLN A 183 14.02 2.16 2.51
N LEU A 184 14.64 2.54 1.40
CA LEU A 184 14.28 3.66 0.56
C LEU A 184 14.33 3.22 -0.90
N ARG A 185 13.24 3.39 -1.64
CA ARG A 185 13.14 3.08 -3.07
C ARG A 185 12.69 4.30 -3.84
N VAL A 186 13.43 4.62 -4.90
CA VAL A 186 13.14 5.73 -5.80
C VAL A 186 12.74 5.19 -7.16
N ILE A 187 11.61 5.67 -7.67
CA ILE A 187 11.11 5.36 -9.01
C ILE A 187 11.23 6.66 -9.83
N PRO A 188 12.35 6.85 -10.54
CA PRO A 188 12.55 8.05 -11.33
C PRO A 188 11.63 8.08 -12.56
N GLY A 189 11.47 9.27 -13.12
CA GLY A 189 10.89 9.43 -14.44
C GLY A 189 11.68 8.66 -15.52
N PRO A 190 11.06 8.29 -16.65
CA PRO A 190 11.74 7.56 -17.70
C PRO A 190 13.00 8.28 -18.19
N GLY A 191 14.14 7.59 -18.18
CA GLY A 191 15.41 8.13 -18.64
C GLY A 191 16.02 9.23 -17.76
N ALA A 192 15.54 9.36 -16.51
CA ALA A 192 16.07 10.33 -15.55
C ALA A 192 17.02 9.65 -14.55
N PRO A 193 18.12 10.31 -14.16
CA PRO A 193 18.97 9.81 -13.11
C PRO A 193 18.30 9.93 -11.74
N ALA A 194 18.75 9.13 -10.79
CA ALA A 194 18.39 9.25 -9.38
C ALA A 194 19.58 8.89 -8.48
N SER A 195 19.65 9.47 -7.29
CA SER A 195 20.52 9.03 -6.21
C SER A 195 19.73 8.96 -4.91
N CYS A 196 20.16 8.07 -4.01
CA CYS A 196 19.65 8.00 -2.66
C CYS A 196 20.80 7.83 -1.67
N THR A 197 20.61 8.36 -0.47
CA THR A 197 21.52 8.20 0.66
C THR A 197 20.72 7.98 1.93
N ILE A 198 21.19 7.08 2.78
CA ILE A 198 20.68 6.87 4.13
C ILE A 198 21.81 7.19 5.10
N THR A 199 21.56 8.11 6.01
CA THR A 199 22.51 8.57 7.02
C THR A 199 22.00 8.22 8.41
N VAL A 200 22.84 7.62 9.24
CA VAL A 200 22.55 7.32 10.66
C VAL A 200 23.67 7.94 11.49
N ASP A 201 23.32 8.70 12.52
CA ASP A 201 24.28 9.40 13.39
C ASP A 201 25.30 10.28 12.61
N GLY A 202 24.89 10.82 11.46
CA GLY A 202 25.74 11.64 10.59
C GLY A 202 26.69 10.85 9.69
N GLU A 203 26.64 9.51 9.69
CA GLU A 203 27.41 8.63 8.81
C GLU A 203 26.52 8.02 7.73
N ALA A 204 26.96 8.09 6.46
CA ALA A 204 26.24 7.47 5.36
C ALA A 204 26.39 5.95 5.42
N VAL A 205 25.30 5.25 5.76
CA VAL A 205 25.26 3.79 5.91
C VAL A 205 24.80 3.08 4.64
N ALA A 206 24.12 3.79 3.74
CA ALA A 206 23.81 3.32 2.39
C ALA A 206 23.79 4.48 1.41
N HIS A 207 24.25 4.21 0.20
CA HIS A 207 24.21 5.14 -0.91
C HIS A 207 24.16 4.34 -2.22
N ASP A 208 23.33 4.76 -3.15
CA ASP A 208 23.23 4.16 -4.47
C ASP A 208 22.81 5.21 -5.51
N GLU A 209 23.14 4.95 -6.77
CA GLU A 209 22.85 5.83 -7.90
C GLU A 209 22.33 5.04 -9.11
N LEU A 210 21.31 5.61 -9.77
CA LEU A 210 20.80 5.14 -11.05
C LEU A 210 21.16 6.18 -12.13
N PRO A 211 21.98 5.83 -13.12
CA PRO A 211 22.30 6.73 -14.22
C PRO A 211 21.10 6.91 -15.17
N ALA A 212 21.07 8.01 -15.92
CA ALA A 212 19.92 8.40 -16.75
C ALA A 212 19.57 7.41 -17.86
N ASP A 213 20.54 6.64 -18.35
CA ASP A 213 20.38 5.60 -19.37
C ASP A 213 19.98 4.23 -18.80
N ALA A 214 20.07 4.07 -17.47
CA ALA A 214 19.56 2.89 -16.78
C ALA A 214 18.06 3.07 -16.49
N GLY A 215 17.24 2.21 -17.10
CA GLY A 215 15.83 2.10 -16.76
C GLY A 215 15.64 1.37 -15.42
N GLY A 216 14.55 1.67 -14.71
CA GLY A 216 14.13 0.92 -13.54
C GLY A 216 13.90 1.78 -12.30
N SER A 217 14.29 1.25 -11.15
CA SER A 217 14.14 1.89 -9.84
C SER A 217 15.42 1.71 -9.04
N LEU A 218 15.73 2.71 -8.21
CA LEU A 218 16.86 2.72 -7.30
C LEU A 218 16.43 2.27 -5.90
N ALA A 219 17.29 1.56 -5.17
CA ALA A 219 17.00 1.13 -3.80
C ALA A 219 18.22 1.31 -2.88
N CYS A 220 18.05 2.08 -1.81
CA CYS A 220 18.98 2.15 -0.71
C CYS A 220 18.44 1.35 0.47
N GLU A 221 19.27 0.47 1.02
CA GLU A 221 18.90 -0.39 2.15
C GLU A 221 20.05 -0.45 3.16
N ALA A 222 19.71 -0.31 4.44
CA ALA A 222 20.64 -0.48 5.54
C ALA A 222 19.95 -1.21 6.71
N ARG A 223 20.78 -1.82 7.56
CA ARG A 223 20.36 -2.37 8.85
C ARG A 223 21.08 -1.58 9.94
N GLY A 224 20.30 -0.93 10.79
CA GLY A 224 20.76 -0.28 12.02
C GLY A 224 20.98 -1.28 13.15
#